data_AF-A0A9C9YST9-F1
#
_entry.id   AF-A0A9C9YST9-F1
#
_cell.length_a   1.000
_cell.length_b   1.000
_cell.length_c   1.000
_cell.angle_alpha   90.00
_cell.angle_beta   90.00
_cell.angle_gamma   90.00
#
_symmetry.space_group_name_H-M   'P 1'
#
loop_
_entity.id
_entity.type
_entity.pdbx_description
1 polymer ?
#
loop_
_entity_poly.entity_id
_entity_poly.type
_entity_poly.pdbx_seq_one_letter_code
_entity_poly.pdbx_strand_id
1 'polypeptide(L)'
;MKRNDPFAPQDAYEAELIDAIESDEFSPKPVAPERAGTLRKAAAQTIKEIETKRQISIKISERDLIRIRQRAKAVSIPYQNIIQSLLRKYASGEIKLEI
;
A
#
# COMPACT_ATOMS: atom_id res chain seq x y z
N MET A 1 23.49 -22.65 -19.67
CA MET A 1 22.50 -21.64 -19.28
C MET A 1 23.09 -20.80 -18.15
N LYS A 2 23.54 -19.57 -18.42
CA LYS A 2 23.98 -18.68 -17.34
C LYS A 2 22.73 -18.26 -16.56
N ARG A 3 22.74 -18.43 -15.23
CA ARG A 3 21.67 -17.89 -14.37
C ARG A 3 21.77 -16.38 -14.48
N ASN A 4 20.72 -15.74 -14.98
CA ASN A 4 20.65 -14.28 -14.99
C ASN A 4 20.33 -13.88 -13.56
N ASP A 5 21.32 -13.32 -12.85
CA ASP A 5 21.12 -12.83 -11.50
C ASP A 5 20.22 -11.58 -11.58
N PRO A 6 19.00 -11.60 -10.99
CA PRO A 6 18.12 -10.44 -10.99
C PRO A 6 18.67 -9.26 -10.19
N PHE A 7 19.76 -9.44 -9.45
CA PHE A 7 20.43 -8.41 -8.66
C PHE A 7 21.81 -8.01 -9.23
N ALA A 8 22.14 -8.44 -10.45
CA ALA A 8 23.35 -7.94 -11.10
C ALA A 8 23.25 -6.42 -11.30
N PRO A 9 24.34 -5.67 -11.02
CA PRO A 9 24.34 -4.22 -11.19
C PRO A 9 24.06 -3.85 -12.65
N GLN A 10 23.12 -2.93 -12.84
CA GLN A 10 22.67 -2.51 -14.17
C GLN A 10 23.46 -1.32 -14.71
N ASP A 11 24.15 -0.59 -13.84
CA ASP A 11 25.06 0.49 -14.18
C ASP A 11 26.27 0.55 -13.24
N ALA A 12 27.20 1.47 -13.53
CA ALA A 12 28.42 1.64 -12.75
C ALA A 12 28.14 2.13 -11.32
N TYR A 13 27.07 2.90 -11.11
CA TYR A 13 26.71 3.41 -9.78
C TYR A 13 26.21 2.29 -8.87
N GLU A 14 25.37 1.39 -9.40
CA GLU A 14 24.92 0.20 -8.67
C GLU A 14 26.09 -0.72 -8.33
N ALA A 15 27.04 -0.92 -9.24
CA ALA A 15 28.23 -1.74 -8.98
C ALA A 15 29.08 -1.15 -7.85
N GLU A 16 29.39 0.14 -7.91
CA GLU A 16 30.13 0.85 -6.85
C GLU A 16 29.42 0.78 -5.49
N LEU A 17 28.08 0.88 -5.48
CA LEU A 17 27.30 0.82 -4.26
C LEU A 17 27.33 -0.59 -3.63
N ILE A 18 27.26 -1.65 -4.45
CA ILE A 18 27.37 -3.04 -3.98
C ILE A 18 28.76 -3.29 -3.40
N ASP A 19 29.82 -2.88 -4.11
CA ASP A 19 31.20 -3.04 -3.64
C ASP A 19 31.43 -2.27 -2.32
N ALA A 20 30.89 -1.06 -2.18
CA ALA A 20 30.99 -0.28 -0.95
C ALA A 20 30.21 -0.89 0.24
N ILE A 21 29.11 -1.61 -0.03
CA ILE A 21 28.36 -2.35 0.99
C ILE A 21 29.08 -3.65 1.37
N GLU A 22 29.62 -4.39 0.39
CA GLU A 22 30.34 -5.66 0.62
C GLU A 22 31.71 -5.47 1.27
N SER A 23 32.35 -4.33 1.04
CA SER A 23 33.65 -3.98 1.63
C SER A 23 33.58 -3.60 3.12
N ASP A 24 32.41 -3.68 3.75
CA ASP A 24 32.16 -3.37 5.17
C ASP A 24 32.61 -1.93 5.55
N GLU A 25 32.72 -1.04 4.56
CA GLU A 25 33.18 0.35 4.73
C GLU A 25 32.14 1.21 5.47
N PHE A 26 30.86 0.82 5.40
CA PHE A 26 29.78 1.48 6.11
C PHE A 26 29.54 0.89 7.49
N SER A 27 29.91 1.63 8.54
CA SER A 27 29.45 1.30 9.89
C SER A 27 28.01 1.80 10.13
N PRO A 28 27.11 0.97 10.68
CA PRO A 28 25.75 1.39 10.98
C PRO A 28 25.76 2.49 12.05
N LYS A 29 25.39 3.70 11.65
CA LYS A 29 25.30 4.83 12.57
C LYS A 29 24.06 4.65 13.48
N PRO A 30 24.21 4.66 14.81
CA PRO A 30 23.09 4.53 15.71
C PRO A 30 22.11 5.69 15.50
N VAL A 31 20.84 5.33 15.25
CA VAL A 31 19.75 6.30 15.12
C VAL A 31 19.49 6.92 16.49
N ALA A 32 19.38 8.25 16.54
CA ALA A 32 19.03 8.95 17.77
C ALA A 32 17.75 8.34 18.39
N PRO A 33 17.68 8.13 19.72
CA PRO A 33 16.61 7.38 20.37
C PRO A 33 15.21 7.96 20.08
N GLU A 34 15.09 9.29 19.97
CA GLU A 34 13.85 9.96 19.58
C GLU A 34 13.39 9.58 18.18
N ARG A 35 14.31 9.59 17.20
CA ARG A 35 14.04 9.24 15.80
C ARG A 35 13.77 7.75 15.64
N ALA A 36 14.40 6.90 16.44
CA ALA A 36 14.07 5.48 16.50
C ALA A 36 12.64 5.26 17.04
N GLY A 37 12.21 6.05 18.03
CA GLY A 37 10.84 6.02 18.54
C GLY A 37 9.79 6.42 17.50
N THR A 38 10.03 7.49 16.73
CA THR A 38 9.10 7.93 15.68
C THR A 38 8.99 6.89 14.56
N LEU A 39 10.11 6.31 14.14
CA LEU A 39 10.13 5.26 13.10
C LEU A 39 9.36 4.01 13.56
N ARG A 40 9.56 3.58 14.81
CA ARG A 40 8.82 2.44 15.39
C ARG A 40 7.31 2.70 15.46
N LYS A 41 6.89 3.91 15.86
CA LYS A 41 5.47 4.28 15.89
C LYS A 41 4.84 4.27 14.50
N ALA A 42 5.53 4.84 13.50
CA ALA A 42 5.05 4.84 12.11
C ALA A 42 4.92 3.42 11.55
N ALA A 43 5.91 2.55 11.81
CA ALA A 43 5.86 1.15 11.42
C ALA A 43 4.70 0.40 12.08
N ALA A 44 4.53 0.55 13.41
CA ALA A 44 3.44 -0.08 14.15
C ALA A 44 2.06 0.35 13.67
N GLN A 45 1.89 1.65 13.37
CA GLN A 45 0.64 2.18 12.83
C GLN A 45 0.33 1.57 11.45
N THR A 46 1.33 1.47 10.58
CA THR A 46 1.18 0.89 9.24
C THR A 46 0.80 -0.60 9.33
N ILE A 47 1.47 -1.36 10.19
CA ILE A 47 1.16 -2.78 10.42
C ILE A 47 -0.27 -2.94 10.92
N LYS A 48 -0.67 -2.16 11.93
CA LYS A 48 -2.04 -2.20 12.47
C LYS A 48 -3.08 -1.88 11.40
N GLU A 49 -2.84 -0.89 10.54
CA GLU A 49 -3.73 -0.56 9.43
C GLU A 49 -3.83 -1.69 8.38
N ILE A 50 -2.75 -2.44 8.15
CA ILE A 50 -2.76 -3.59 7.24
C ILE A 50 -3.51 -4.77 7.88
N GLU A 51 -3.23 -5.09 9.14
CA GLU A 51 -3.83 -6.22 9.87
C GLU A 51 -5.34 -6.05 10.12
N THR A 52 -5.79 -4.82 10.31
CA THR A 52 -7.20 -4.51 10.57
C THR A 52 -8.05 -4.45 9.30
N LYS A 53 -7.43 -4.40 8.11
CA LYS A 53 -8.16 -4.48 6.84
C LYS A 53 -8.58 -5.94 6.60
N ARG A 54 -9.88 -6.15 6.41
CA ARG A 54 -10.44 -7.45 6.04
C ARG A 54 -10.96 -7.40 4.62
N GLN A 55 -10.66 -8.44 3.82
CA GLN A 55 -11.24 -8.60 2.50
C GLN A 55 -12.67 -9.16 2.64
N ILE A 56 -13.61 -8.58 1.88
CA ILE A 56 -14.99 -9.04 1.80
C ILE A 56 -15.30 -9.43 0.34
N SER A 57 -16.03 -10.54 0.15
CA SER A 57 -16.53 -10.96 -1.15
C SER A 57 -18.03 -10.69 -1.21
N ILE A 58 -18.47 -9.92 -2.21
CA ILE A 58 -19.87 -9.52 -2.38
C ILE A 58 -20.31 -9.95 -3.79
N LYS A 59 -21.43 -10.66 -3.88
CA LYS A 59 -22.08 -10.93 -5.17
C LYS A 59 -22.85 -9.68 -5.59
N ILE A 60 -22.55 -9.18 -6.78
CA ILE A 60 -23.23 -8.03 -7.39
C ILE A 60 -23.65 -8.40 -8.81
N SER A 61 -24.79 -7.86 -9.26
CA SER A 61 -25.20 -8.02 -10.65
C SER A 61 -24.22 -7.30 -11.58
N GLU A 62 -23.99 -7.86 -12.77
CA GLU A 62 -23.10 -7.23 -13.77
C GLU A 62 -23.60 -5.83 -14.15
N ARG A 63 -24.92 -5.68 -14.29
CA ARG A 63 -25.57 -4.41 -14.60
C ARG A 63 -25.25 -3.33 -13.57
N ASP A 64 -25.29 -3.65 -12.28
CA ASP A 64 -25.01 -2.69 -11.23
C ASP A 64 -23.52 -2.38 -11.13
N LEU A 65 -22.65 -3.37 -11.33
CA LEU A 65 -21.21 -3.15 -11.39
C LEU A 65 -20.82 -2.18 -12.52
N ILE A 66 -21.44 -2.31 -13.70
CA ILE A 66 -21.23 -1.38 -14.82
C ILE A 66 -21.64 0.04 -14.44
N ARG A 67 -22.81 0.21 -13.82
CA ARG A 67 -23.28 1.54 -13.36
C ARG A 67 -22.35 2.17 -12.34
N ILE A 68 -21.87 1.39 -11.37
CA ILE A 68 -20.89 1.87 -10.38
C ILE A 68 -19.60 2.30 -11.07
N ARG A 69 -19.11 1.52 -12.03
CA ARG A 69 -17.89 1.86 -12.80
C ARG A 69 -18.06 3.14 -13.61
N GLN A 70 -19.22 3.36 -14.21
CA GLN A 70 -19.52 4.60 -14.93
C GLN A 70 -19.48 5.82 -13.99
N ARG A 71 -20.12 5.73 -12.83
CA ARG A 71 -20.06 6.78 -11.80
C ARG A 71 -18.63 7.03 -11.32
N ALA A 72 -17.85 5.97 -11.13
CA ALA A 72 -16.45 6.05 -10.73
C ALA A 72 -15.58 6.79 -11.76
N LYS A 73 -15.77 6.49 -13.04
CA LYS A 73 -15.11 7.20 -14.15
C LYS A 73 -15.47 8.68 -14.19
N ALA A 74 -16.73 9.04 -13.95
CA ALA A 74 -17.16 10.44 -13.96
C ALA A 74 -16.44 11.31 -12.90
N VAL A 75 -16.09 10.71 -11.76
CA VAL A 75 -15.38 11.40 -10.66
C VAL A 75 -13.85 11.16 -10.73
N SER A 76 -13.36 10.42 -11.73
CA SER A 76 -11.94 10.01 -11.86
C SER A 76 -11.40 9.25 -10.64
N ILE A 77 -12.22 8.36 -10.07
CA ILE A 77 -11.87 7.56 -8.89
C ILE A 77 -12.05 6.07 -9.23
N PRO A 78 -11.24 5.14 -8.69
CA PRO A 78 -11.49 3.70 -8.80
C PRO A 78 -12.87 3.30 -8.25
N TYR A 79 -13.56 2.37 -8.91
CA TYR A 79 -14.91 1.95 -8.47
C TYR A 79 -14.90 1.31 -7.07
N GLN A 80 -13.78 0.69 -6.69
CA GLN A 80 -13.56 0.14 -5.36
C GLN A 80 -13.63 1.23 -4.28
N ASN A 81 -13.05 2.40 -4.54
CA ASN A 81 -13.02 3.50 -3.58
C ASN A 81 -14.42 4.11 -3.38
N ILE A 82 -15.24 4.15 -4.43
CA ILE A 82 -16.66 4.55 -4.28
C ILE A 82 -17.41 3.57 -3.39
N ILE A 83 -17.24 2.26 -3.60
CA ILE A 83 -17.88 1.24 -2.77
C ILE A 83 -17.42 1.37 -1.31
N GLN A 84 -16.12 1.55 -1.08
CA GLN A 84 -15.57 1.78 0.26
C GLN A 84 -16.12 3.06 0.91
N SER A 85 -16.24 4.15 0.15
CA SER A 85 -16.82 5.41 0.64
C SER A 85 -18.28 5.22 1.02
N LEU A 86 -19.06 4.52 0.19
CA LEU A 86 -20.46 4.21 0.47
C LEU A 86 -20.61 3.40 1.77
N LEU A 87 -19.81 2.34 1.94
CA LEU A 87 -19.82 1.52 3.16
C LEU A 87 -19.45 2.35 4.40
N ARG A 88 -18.46 3.24 4.28
CA ARG A 88 -18.06 4.12 5.38
C ARG A 88 -19.18 5.09 5.76
N LYS A 89 -19.78 5.74 4.78
CA LYS A 89 -20.88 6.70 4.99
C LYS A 89 -22.13 6.03 5.55
N TYR A 90 -22.40 4.80 5.14
CA TYR A 90 -23.47 3.99 5.72
C TYR A 90 -23.16 3.65 7.17
N ALA A 91 -21.94 3.18 7.47
CA ALA A 91 -21.53 2.84 8.83
C ALA A 91 -21.46 4.05 9.78
N SER A 92 -21.14 5.26 9.27
CA SER A 92 -21.16 6.51 10.04
C SER A 92 -22.56 7.09 10.24
N GLY A 93 -23.59 6.53 9.60
CA GLY A 93 -24.96 7.02 9.67
C GLY A 93 -25.26 8.24 8.81
N GLU A 94 -24.32 8.67 7.95
CA GLU A 94 -24.53 9.73 6.96
C GLU A 94 -25.54 9.32 5.88
N ILE A 95 -25.65 8.02 5.62
CA ILE A 95 -26.61 7.44 4.67
C ILE A 95 -27.50 6.45 5.41
N LYS A 96 -28.81 6.56 5.21
CA LYS A 96 -29.80 5.59 5.68
C LYS A 96 -30.26 4.72 4.52
N LEU A 97 -30.26 3.41 4.74
CA LEU A 97 -30.95 2.48 3.86
C LEU A 97 -32.38 2.33 4.40
N GLU A 98 -33.36 2.69 3.59
CA GLU A 98 -34.74 2.30 3.84
C GLU A 98 -34.91 0.90 3.22
N ILE A 99 -35.17 -0.09 4.07
CA ILE A 99 -35.35 -1.50 3.71
C ILE A 99 -36.79 -1.87 4.05
#